data_AF-O61729-F1
#
_entry.id   AF-O61729-F1
#
_cell.length_a   1.000
_cell.length_b   1.000
_cell.length_c   1.000
_cell.angle_alpha   90.00
_cell.angle_beta   90.00
_cell.angle_gamma   90.00
#
_symmetry.space_group_name_H-M   'P 1'
#
loop_
_entity.id
_entity.type
_entity.pdbx_description
1 polymer ?
#
loop_
_entity_poly.entity_id
_entity_poly.type
_entity_poly.pdbx_seq_one_letter_code
_entity_poly.pdbx_strand_id
1 'polypeptide(L)'
;DHHHDRLEHYLHTHLKWLSDEQKEELKQMKAAGKSKTEMQQKVMEHYEELSGEAKEKAKESLIGGCRELLKEILGEEKATELKTLRDSGTPIDELKHKVEELLAHVTDEHKKELIKDYGPACKKLFAAKASRLRR
;
A
#
# COMPACT_ATOMS: atom_id res chain seq x y z
N ASP A 1 8.71 18.70 10.91
CA ASP A 1 9.71 17.61 11.01
C ASP A 1 9.00 16.29 11.39
N HIS A 2 8.26 15.67 10.46
CA HIS A 2 7.45 14.45 10.74
C HIS A 2 7.60 13.37 9.65
N HIS A 3 8.53 13.54 8.71
CA HIS A 3 8.70 12.65 7.57
C HIS A 3 9.86 11.64 7.74
N HIS A 4 10.69 11.77 8.77
CA HIS A 4 11.81 10.84 8.99
C HIS A 4 11.35 9.47 9.51
N ASP A 5 10.41 9.39 10.45
CA ASP A 5 10.01 8.14 11.10
C ASP A 5 9.18 7.18 10.24
N ARG A 6 8.51 7.69 9.20
CA ARG A 6 7.52 6.88 8.49
C ARG A 6 8.14 5.70 7.75
N LEU A 7 9.25 5.90 7.01
CA LEU A 7 9.86 4.80 6.26
C LEU A 7 10.29 3.67 7.20
N GLU A 8 10.93 4.00 8.31
CA GLU A 8 11.37 2.99 9.28
C GLU A 8 10.18 2.24 9.87
N HIS A 9 9.08 2.92 10.18
CA HIS A 9 7.85 2.26 10.58
C HIS A 9 7.41 1.21 9.55
N TYR A 10 7.31 1.57 8.26
CA TYR A 10 6.96 0.63 7.20
C TYR A 10 7.97 -0.52 7.06
N LEU A 11 9.28 -0.28 7.21
CA LEU A 11 10.32 -1.31 7.16
C LEU A 11 10.14 -2.38 8.25
N HIS A 12 9.65 -1.98 9.42
CA HIS A 12 9.41 -2.89 10.55
C HIS A 12 8.00 -3.52 10.56
N THR A 13 7.01 -2.90 9.91
CA THR A 13 5.62 -3.40 9.88
C THR A 13 5.27 -4.08 8.56
N HIS A 14 5.06 -3.30 7.51
CA HIS A 14 4.49 -3.72 6.23
C HIS A 14 5.53 -4.22 5.21
N LEU A 15 6.80 -3.88 5.41
CA LEU A 15 7.94 -4.28 4.58
C LEU A 15 8.93 -5.18 5.33
N LYS A 16 8.48 -5.78 6.45
CA LYS A 16 9.31 -6.70 7.26
C LYS A 16 9.79 -7.94 6.50
N TRP A 17 9.11 -8.28 5.41
CA TRP A 17 9.41 -9.41 4.53
C TRP A 17 10.65 -9.17 3.64
N LEU A 18 11.11 -7.92 3.54
CA LEU A 18 12.37 -7.60 2.88
C LEU A 18 13.56 -8.06 3.72
N SER A 19 14.62 -8.49 3.04
CA SER A 19 15.93 -8.75 3.63
C SER A 19 16.55 -7.47 4.19
N ASP A 20 17.48 -7.59 5.13
CA ASP A 20 18.15 -6.42 5.72
C ASP A 20 18.88 -5.57 4.66
N GLU A 21 19.47 -6.21 3.65
CA GLU A 21 20.08 -5.53 2.49
C GLU A 21 19.06 -4.70 1.69
N GLN A 22 17.87 -5.23 1.44
CA GLN A 22 16.80 -4.53 0.73
C GLN A 22 16.23 -3.37 1.57
N LYS A 23 16.17 -3.54 2.90
CA LYS A 23 15.77 -2.47 3.81
C LYS A 23 16.80 -1.35 3.84
N GLU A 24 18.08 -1.69 3.92
CA GLU A 24 19.20 -0.74 3.83
C GLU A 24 19.17 0.03 2.51
N GLU A 25 18.93 -0.65 1.39
CA GLU A 25 18.81 0.00 0.07
C GLU A 25 17.70 1.06 0.06
N LEU A 26 16.53 0.77 0.63
CA LEU A 26 15.44 1.75 0.75
C LEU A 26 15.81 2.93 1.67
N LYS A 27 16.56 2.68 2.76
CA LYS A 27 17.08 3.75 3.62
C LYS A 27 18.07 4.64 2.87
N GLN A 28 18.96 4.05 2.09
CA GLN A 28 19.91 4.77 1.24
C GLN A 28 19.20 5.59 0.16
N MET A 29 18.18 5.03 -0.51
CA MET A 29 17.36 5.75 -1.47
C MET A 29 16.72 6.99 -0.82
N LYS A 30 16.14 6.84 0.38
CA LYS A 30 15.58 7.96 1.14
C LYS A 30 16.64 9.02 1.48
N ALA A 31 17.82 8.60 1.94
CA ALA A 31 18.93 9.50 2.26
C ALA A 31 19.45 10.24 1.01
N ALA A 32 19.41 9.60 -0.15
CA ALA A 32 19.74 10.18 -1.44
C ALA A 32 18.64 11.13 -2.00
N GLY A 33 17.55 11.34 -1.25
CA GLY A 33 16.44 12.21 -1.67
C GLY A 33 15.55 11.59 -2.75
N LYS A 34 15.57 10.26 -2.91
CA LYS A 34 14.71 9.56 -3.87
C LYS A 34 13.24 9.73 -3.52
N SER A 35 12.43 9.78 -4.56
CA SER A 35 10.98 9.92 -4.41
C SER A 35 10.37 8.66 -3.78
N LYS A 36 9.22 8.87 -3.13
CA LYS A 36 8.38 7.80 -2.61
C LYS A 36 8.02 6.76 -3.67
N THR A 37 7.76 7.22 -4.90
CA THR A 37 7.44 6.39 -6.06
C THR A 37 8.62 5.52 -6.48
N GLU A 38 9.85 6.06 -6.54
CA GLU A 38 11.04 5.26 -6.84
C GLU A 38 11.27 4.17 -5.79
N MET A 39 11.15 4.50 -4.49
CA MET A 39 11.24 3.50 -3.42
C MET A 39 10.13 2.44 -3.52
N GLN A 40 8.91 2.85 -3.84
CA GLN A 40 7.77 1.95 -4.02
C GLN A 40 7.95 1.04 -5.25
N GLN A 41 8.52 1.54 -6.34
CA GLN A 41 8.90 0.72 -7.49
C GLN A 41 9.88 -0.37 -7.06
N LYS A 42 10.93 0.00 -6.31
CA LYS A 42 11.93 -0.95 -5.83
C LYS A 42 11.34 -2.06 -4.93
N VAL A 43 10.46 -1.68 -4.01
CA VAL A 43 9.69 -2.65 -3.19
C VAL A 43 8.87 -3.58 -4.07
N MET A 44 8.21 -3.04 -5.10
CA MET A 44 7.40 -3.84 -6.02
C MET A 44 8.23 -4.77 -6.89
N GLU A 45 9.43 -4.37 -7.31
CA GLU A 45 10.39 -5.24 -8.01
C GLU A 45 10.72 -6.45 -7.15
N HIS A 46 11.14 -6.24 -5.89
CA HIS A 46 11.41 -7.34 -4.96
C HIS A 46 10.20 -8.24 -4.73
N TYR A 47 9.00 -7.66 -4.68
CA TYR A 47 7.77 -8.43 -4.57
C TYR A 47 7.52 -9.29 -5.81
N GLU A 48 7.84 -8.80 -7.01
CA GLU A 48 7.67 -9.53 -8.26
C GLU A 48 8.68 -10.69 -8.37
N GLU A 49 9.89 -10.54 -7.83
CA GLU A 49 10.90 -11.60 -7.68
C GLU A 49 10.46 -12.74 -6.74
N LEU A 50 9.64 -12.45 -5.74
CA LEU A 50 9.11 -13.48 -4.84
C LEU A 50 8.12 -14.43 -5.55
N SER A 51 8.09 -15.68 -5.09
CA SER A 51 7.11 -16.69 -5.51
C SER A 51 6.58 -17.50 -4.33
N GLY A 52 5.52 -18.28 -4.57
CA GLY A 52 4.94 -19.18 -3.57
C GLY A 52 4.43 -18.46 -2.31
N GLU A 53 4.70 -19.04 -1.14
CA GLU A 53 4.24 -18.52 0.15
C GLU A 53 4.87 -17.18 0.51
N ALA A 54 6.14 -16.96 0.16
CA ALA A 54 6.84 -15.71 0.42
C ALA A 54 6.16 -14.54 -0.29
N LYS A 55 5.79 -14.72 -1.56
CA LYS A 55 5.02 -13.72 -2.31
C LYS A 55 3.66 -13.44 -1.68
N GLU A 56 3.00 -14.45 -1.13
CA GLU A 56 1.70 -14.26 -0.48
C GLU A 56 1.81 -13.51 0.85
N LYS A 57 2.83 -13.80 1.67
CA LYS A 57 3.13 -13.04 2.90
C LYS A 57 3.50 -11.59 2.60
N ALA A 58 4.32 -11.35 1.59
CA ALA A 58 4.64 -10.01 1.10
C ALA A 58 3.38 -9.29 0.56
N LYS A 59 2.59 -10.00 -0.25
CA LYS A 59 1.14 -9.86 -0.50
C LYS A 59 0.42 -9.06 0.57
N GLU A 60 0.19 -9.77 1.66
CA GLU A 60 -0.65 -9.32 2.75
C GLU A 60 -0.04 -8.15 3.51
N SER A 61 1.30 -8.13 3.64
CA SER A 61 2.01 -7.04 4.31
C SER A 61 1.91 -5.73 3.50
N LEU A 62 2.11 -5.77 2.18
CA LEU A 62 1.93 -4.62 1.30
C LEU A 62 0.49 -4.10 1.29
N ILE A 63 -0.49 -5.00 1.30
CA ILE A 63 -1.91 -4.65 1.44
C ILE A 63 -2.18 -3.96 2.78
N GLY A 64 -1.52 -4.40 3.86
CA GLY A 64 -1.52 -3.71 5.15
C GLY A 64 -1.06 -2.27 5.02
N GLY A 65 0.07 -2.04 4.34
CA GLY A 65 0.60 -0.70 4.11
C GLY A 65 -0.34 0.19 3.29
N CYS A 66 -0.96 -0.37 2.26
CA CYS A 66 -1.99 0.33 1.48
C CYS A 66 -3.23 0.73 2.31
N ARG A 67 -3.63 -0.09 3.29
CA ARG A 67 -4.74 0.24 4.20
C ARG A 67 -4.37 1.36 5.16
N GLU A 68 -3.16 1.33 5.69
CA GLU A 68 -2.64 2.40 6.55
C GLU A 68 -2.59 3.73 5.79
N LEU A 69 -2.10 3.69 4.55
CA LEU A 69 -2.07 4.87 3.68
C LEU A 69 -3.49 5.39 3.38
N LEU A 70 -4.43 4.50 3.05
CA LEU A 70 -5.84 4.87 2.85
C LEU A 70 -6.46 5.48 4.11
N LYS A 71 -6.12 4.97 5.29
CA LYS A 71 -6.56 5.51 6.59
C LYS A 71 -6.05 6.93 6.81
N GLU A 72 -4.86 7.26 6.34
CA GLU A 72 -4.33 8.62 6.47
C GLU A 72 -4.89 9.58 5.42
N ILE A 73 -5.14 9.08 4.21
CA ILE A 73 -5.74 9.85 3.13
C ILE A 73 -7.21 10.15 3.43
N LEU A 74 -8.01 9.11 3.67
CA LEU A 74 -9.47 9.18 3.81
C LEU A 74 -9.94 9.34 5.26
N GLY A 75 -9.07 9.08 6.24
CA GLY A 75 -9.43 9.02 7.65
C GLY A 75 -9.80 7.60 8.12
N GLU A 76 -9.78 7.42 9.44
CA GLU A 76 -10.10 6.14 10.09
C GLU A 76 -11.51 5.65 9.81
N GLU A 77 -12.48 6.57 9.77
CA GLU A 77 -13.89 6.27 9.51
C GLU A 77 -14.06 5.59 8.15
N LYS A 78 -13.56 6.22 7.08
CA LYS A 78 -13.68 5.71 5.72
C LYS A 78 -12.87 4.45 5.49
N ALA A 79 -11.67 4.35 6.07
CA ALA A 79 -10.89 3.12 6.00
C ALA A 79 -11.58 1.95 6.71
N THR A 80 -12.26 2.21 7.82
CA THR A 80 -13.04 1.19 8.54
C THR A 80 -14.27 0.77 7.73
N GLU A 81 -14.99 1.71 7.13
CA GLU A 81 -16.11 1.45 6.22
C GLU A 81 -15.69 0.52 5.07
N LEU A 82 -14.59 0.85 4.38
CA LEU A 82 -14.03 0.03 3.30
C LEU A 82 -13.61 -1.37 3.77
N LYS A 83 -13.02 -1.48 4.96
CA LYS A 83 -12.66 -2.78 5.55
C LYS A 83 -13.91 -3.62 5.80
N THR A 84 -14.96 -3.03 6.35
CA THR A 84 -16.24 -3.70 6.65
C THR A 84 -16.92 -4.17 5.37
N LEU A 85 -16.99 -3.33 4.33
CA LEU A 85 -17.55 -3.72 3.02
C LEU A 85 -16.83 -4.93 2.44
N ARG A 86 -15.49 -4.92 2.46
CA ARG A 86 -14.69 -6.06 2.04
C ARG A 86 -15.01 -7.33 2.84
N ASP A 87 -15.13 -7.21 4.16
CA ASP A 87 -15.39 -8.35 5.06
C ASP A 87 -16.81 -8.91 4.88
N SER A 88 -17.76 -8.03 4.53
CA SER A 88 -19.15 -8.35 4.21
C SER A 88 -19.30 -9.07 2.86
N GLY A 89 -18.21 -9.27 2.12
CA GLY A 89 -18.22 -9.92 0.82
C GLY A 89 -18.62 -9.00 -0.35
N THR A 90 -18.58 -7.67 -0.16
CA THR A 90 -18.83 -6.72 -1.25
C THR A 90 -17.93 -7.02 -2.45
N PRO A 91 -18.47 -7.04 -3.68
CA PRO A 91 -17.69 -7.31 -4.87
C PRO A 91 -16.56 -6.28 -5.02
N ILE A 92 -15.40 -6.77 -5.47
CA ILE A 92 -14.18 -5.95 -5.64
C ILE A 92 -14.42 -4.71 -6.49
N ASP A 93 -15.19 -4.84 -7.57
CA ASP A 93 -15.50 -3.72 -8.47
C ASP A 93 -16.27 -2.62 -7.75
N GLU A 94 -17.24 -2.98 -6.91
CA GLU A 94 -17.99 -2.01 -6.10
C GLU A 94 -17.10 -1.39 -5.02
N LEU A 95 -16.28 -2.21 -4.35
CA LEU A 95 -15.31 -1.71 -3.38
C LEU A 95 -14.31 -0.75 -4.03
N LYS A 96 -13.83 -1.08 -5.23
CA LYS A 96 -12.92 -0.24 -6.02
C LYS A 96 -13.59 1.08 -6.38
N HIS A 97 -14.83 1.06 -6.87
CA HIS A 97 -15.59 2.25 -7.19
C HIS A 97 -15.76 3.14 -5.96
N LYS A 98 -16.14 2.56 -4.81
CA LYS A 98 -16.26 3.26 -3.54
C LYS A 98 -14.95 3.92 -3.10
N VAL A 99 -13.83 3.20 -3.20
CA VAL A 99 -12.49 3.76 -2.93
C VAL A 99 -12.20 4.92 -3.87
N GLU A 100 -12.43 4.76 -5.17
CA GLU A 100 -12.17 5.81 -6.17
C GLU A 100 -13.02 7.07 -5.92
N GLU A 101 -14.29 6.91 -5.58
CA GLU A 101 -15.18 8.01 -5.21
C GLU A 101 -14.65 8.75 -3.97
N LEU A 102 -14.30 8.02 -2.91
CA LEU A 102 -13.77 8.60 -1.68
C LEU A 102 -12.45 9.36 -1.95
N LEU A 103 -11.57 8.78 -2.77
CA LEU A 103 -10.31 9.40 -3.16
C LEU A 103 -10.53 10.64 -4.05
N ALA A 104 -11.58 10.68 -4.88
CA ALA A 104 -11.92 11.84 -5.70
C ALA A 104 -12.38 13.05 -4.88
N HIS A 105 -12.98 12.82 -3.71
CA HIS A 105 -13.39 13.88 -2.77
C HIS A 105 -12.22 14.44 -1.94
N VAL A 106 -11.04 13.83 -2.01
CA VAL A 106 -9.85 14.35 -1.31
C VAL A 106 -9.41 15.63 -2.00
N THR A 107 -9.45 16.75 -1.28
CA THR A 107 -9.06 18.07 -1.79
C THR A 107 -7.59 18.40 -1.55
N ASP A 108 -6.99 17.82 -0.50
CA ASP A 108 -5.60 18.01 -0.08
C ASP A 108 -4.60 17.56 -1.16
N GLU A 109 -3.72 18.47 -1.58
CA GLU A 109 -2.76 18.22 -2.65
C GLU A 109 -1.74 17.12 -2.31
N HIS A 110 -1.23 17.11 -1.08
CA HIS A 110 -0.28 16.08 -0.65
C HIS A 110 -0.95 14.70 -0.63
N LYS A 111 -2.20 14.61 -0.19
CA LYS A 111 -2.96 13.36 -0.28
C LYS A 111 -3.26 12.96 -1.72
N LYS A 112 -3.57 13.90 -2.61
CA LYS A 112 -3.74 13.64 -4.06
C LYS A 112 -2.47 13.08 -4.68
N GLU A 113 -1.31 13.59 -4.32
CA GLU A 113 -0.02 13.04 -4.76
C GLU A 113 0.15 11.60 -4.28
N LEU A 114 -0.11 11.32 -3.00
CA LEU A 114 -0.07 9.95 -2.47
C LEU A 114 -1.04 9.00 -3.20
N ILE A 115 -2.24 9.49 -3.56
CA ILE A 115 -3.21 8.72 -4.35
C ILE A 115 -2.65 8.39 -5.73
N LYS A 116 -2.00 9.35 -6.40
CA LYS A 116 -1.42 9.15 -7.72
C LYS A 116 -0.23 8.20 -7.68
N ASP A 117 0.66 8.38 -6.71
CA ASP A 117 1.87 7.58 -6.56
C ASP A 117 1.56 6.13 -6.16
N TYR A 118 0.74 5.93 -5.13
CA TYR A 118 0.51 4.60 -4.54
C TYR A 118 -0.78 3.93 -5.02
N GLY A 119 -1.75 4.70 -5.53
CA GLY A 119 -3.06 4.18 -5.91
C GLY A 119 -3.01 3.01 -6.90
N PRO A 120 -2.26 3.10 -8.02
CA PRO A 120 -2.16 2.00 -8.98
C PRO A 120 -1.57 0.72 -8.36
N ALA A 121 -0.50 0.83 -7.59
CA ALA A 121 0.15 -0.29 -6.92
C ALA A 121 -0.79 -0.96 -5.91
N CYS A 122 -1.46 -0.15 -5.06
CA CYS A 122 -2.43 -0.66 -4.10
C CYS A 122 -3.61 -1.35 -4.77
N LYS A 123 -4.17 -0.76 -5.84
CA LYS A 123 -5.26 -1.38 -6.61
C LYS A 123 -4.86 -2.75 -7.17
N LYS A 124 -3.65 -2.87 -7.73
CA LYS A 124 -3.11 -4.16 -8.25
C LYS A 124 -3.03 -5.20 -7.13
N LEU A 125 -2.52 -4.83 -5.95
CA LEU A 125 -2.41 -5.74 -4.80
C LEU A 125 -3.77 -6.19 -4.26
N PHE A 126 -4.74 -5.27 -4.11
CA PHE A 126 -6.10 -5.62 -3.67
C PHE A 126 -6.81 -6.52 -4.66
N ALA A 127 -6.71 -6.24 -5.96
CA ALA A 127 -7.27 -7.10 -7.02
C ALA A 127 -6.64 -8.51 -6.99
N ALA A 128 -5.31 -8.60 -6.84
CA ALA A 128 -4.59 -9.87 -6.75
C ALA A 128 -4.91 -10.67 -5.47
N LYS A 129 -5.31 -10.01 -4.37
CA LYS A 129 -5.80 -10.69 -3.17
C LYS A 129 -7.20 -11.24 -3.37
N ALA A 130 -8.06 -10.47 -4.00
CA ALA A 130 -9.46 -10.77 -4.05
C ALA A 130 -9.84 -11.73 -5.20
N SER A 131 -9.01 -11.85 -6.25
CA SER A 131 -9.07 -12.98 -7.20
C SER A 131 -8.78 -14.34 -6.54
N ARG A 132 -7.97 -14.37 -5.48
CA ARG A 132 -7.65 -15.59 -4.73
C ARG A 132 -8.78 -16.04 -3.81
N LEU A 133 -9.57 -15.11 -3.27
CA LEU A 133 -10.73 -15.39 -2.42
C LEU A 133 -11.92 -16.00 -3.20
N ARG A 134 -11.92 -15.90 -4.54
CA ARG A 134 -12.93 -16.50 -5.41
C ARG A 134 -12.55 -17.90 -5.92
N ARG A 135 -11.35 -18.41 -5.57
CA ARG A 135 -10.82 -19.70 -6.01
C ARG A 135 -10.92 -20.76 -4.93
#